data_AF-H3GUP0-F1
#
_entry.id   AF-H3GUP0-F1
#
_cell.length_a   1.000
_cell.length_b   1.000
_cell.length_c   1.000
_cell.angle_alpha   90.00
_cell.angle_beta   90.00
_cell.angle_gamma   90.00
#
_symmetry.space_group_name_H-M   'P 1'
#
loop_
_entity.id
_entity.type
_entity.pdbx_description
1 polymer ?
#
loop_
_entity_poly.entity_id
_entity_poly.type
_entity_poly.pdbx_seq_one_letter_code
_entity_poly.pdbx_strand_id
1 'polypeptide(L)'
;MANTRTAGVKAGDMLQIAQDAYAEKGFGGEWKFHHQGGCAAYKSREWVANPSVNRVTGLNQAYAWNPSVAGTKSEDTVLCYANAQGAPVVEVITSSPEWPVIEHTIGDVTIGRPTILHLQY
;
A
#
# COMPACT_ATOMS: atom_id res chain seq x y z
N MET A 1 -1.69 -0.16 2.81
CA MET A 1 -2.86 -0.21 1.90
C MET A 1 -4.17 -0.06 2.64
N ALA A 2 -4.56 -0.97 3.55
CA ALA A 2 -5.82 -0.86 4.29
C ALA A 2 -6.01 0.49 5.02
N ASN A 3 -4.96 0.96 5.69
CA ASN A 3 -4.98 2.24 6.42
C ASN A 3 -5.12 3.49 5.53
N THR A 4 -4.93 3.38 4.21
CA THR A 4 -5.06 4.52 3.29
C THR A 4 -6.50 5.02 3.16
N ARG A 5 -7.50 4.17 3.44
CA ARG A 5 -8.92 4.55 3.40
C ARG A 5 -9.28 5.64 4.42
N THR A 6 -8.47 5.80 5.47
CA THR A 6 -8.62 6.87 6.45
C THR A 6 -8.05 8.15 5.85
N ALA A 7 -8.90 9.12 5.53
CA ALA A 7 -8.47 10.42 5.04
C ALA A 7 -7.81 11.25 6.16
N GLY A 8 -6.88 12.13 5.80
CA GLY A 8 -6.18 13.03 6.72
C GLY A 8 -4.98 12.41 7.44
N VAL A 9 -4.62 11.15 7.16
CA VAL A 9 -3.43 10.52 7.76
C VAL A 9 -2.19 11.10 7.09
N LYS A 10 -1.21 11.56 7.87
CA LYS A 10 0.03 12.12 7.29
C LYS A 10 0.79 11.03 6.56
N ALA A 11 1.43 11.40 5.46
CA ALA A 11 2.26 10.48 4.70
C ALA A 11 3.42 9.91 5.54
N GLY A 12 3.96 10.69 6.48
CA GLY A 12 4.94 10.22 7.47
C GLY A 12 4.38 9.12 8.39
N ASP A 13 3.13 9.25 8.84
CA ASP A 13 2.48 8.26 9.70
C ASP A 13 2.19 6.95 8.92
N MET A 14 1.81 7.07 7.64
CA MET A 14 1.69 5.91 6.75
C MET A 14 3.02 5.18 6.55
N LEU A 15 4.13 5.92 6.44
CA LEU A 15 5.46 5.33 6.39
C LEU A 15 5.82 4.66 7.73
N GLN A 16 5.49 5.28 8.87
CA GLN A 16 5.75 4.70 10.19
C GLN A 16 5.08 3.32 10.34
N ILE A 17 3.83 3.18 9.89
CA ILE A 17 3.13 1.88 9.86
C ILE A 17 3.93 0.83 9.06
N ALA A 18 4.51 1.22 7.92
CA ALA A 18 5.34 0.31 7.14
C ALA A 18 6.63 -0.04 7.89
N GLN A 19 7.30 0.93 8.50
CA GLN A 19 8.52 0.73 9.29
C GLN A 19 8.30 -0.22 10.47
N ASP A 20 7.19 -0.07 11.18
CA ASP A 20 6.81 -0.94 12.29
C ASP A 20 6.57 -2.38 11.80
N ALA A 21 5.89 -2.55 10.65
CA ALA A 21 5.68 -3.85 10.04
C ALA A 21 7.01 -4.52 9.63
N TYR A 22 7.95 -3.76 9.06
CA TYR A 22 9.29 -4.27 8.77
C TYR A 22 10.01 -4.76 10.04
N ALA A 23 9.98 -3.96 11.10
CA ALA A 23 10.63 -4.30 12.37
C ALA A 23 9.99 -5.56 13.00
N GLU A 24 8.66 -5.65 13.03
CA GLU A 24 7.92 -6.79 13.57
C GLU A 24 8.26 -8.10 12.84
N LYS A 25 8.48 -8.03 11.52
CA LYS A 25 8.85 -9.21 10.71
C LYS A 25 10.35 -9.52 10.71
N GLY A 26 11.16 -8.80 11.49
CA GLY A 26 12.62 -9.02 11.59
C GLY A 26 13.43 -8.38 10.47
N PHE A 27 12.82 -7.53 9.65
CA PHE A 27 13.42 -6.83 8.51
C PHE A 27 13.60 -5.33 8.80
N GLY A 28 13.88 -4.99 10.06
CA GLY A 28 14.09 -3.62 10.49
C GLY A 28 15.16 -2.92 9.63
N GLY A 29 14.79 -1.78 9.04
CA GLY A 29 15.68 -0.97 8.20
C GLY A 29 15.58 -1.24 6.69
N GLU A 30 14.95 -2.33 6.24
CA GLU A 30 14.77 -2.62 4.81
C GLU A 30 14.04 -1.49 4.06
N TRP A 31 13.11 -0.82 4.74
CA TRP A 31 12.38 0.33 4.21
C TRP A 31 13.28 1.47 3.71
N LYS A 32 14.55 1.53 4.12
CA LYS A 32 15.49 2.60 3.71
C LYS A 32 16.06 2.39 2.31
N PHE A 33 16.05 1.15 1.80
CA PHE A 33 16.67 0.82 0.53
C PHE A 33 15.78 1.10 -0.69
N HIS A 34 14.53 1.49 -0.45
CA HIS A 34 13.56 1.82 -1.48
C HIS A 34 12.50 2.76 -0.90
N HIS A 35 11.83 3.56 -1.72
CA HIS A 35 10.67 4.28 -1.22
C HIS A 35 9.47 3.35 -1.08
N GLN A 36 8.66 3.51 -0.03
CA GLN A 36 7.64 2.51 0.32
C GLN A 36 6.24 2.81 -0.22
N GLY A 37 6.08 3.95 -0.90
CA GLY A 37 4.86 4.27 -1.65
C GLY A 37 4.49 5.73 -1.57
N GLY A 38 3.27 6.05 -2.01
CA GLY A 38 2.69 7.37 -1.95
C GLY A 38 1.55 7.55 -2.94
N CYS A 39 1.06 8.78 -3.06
CA CYS A 39 0.01 9.10 -4.04
C CYS A 39 0.54 9.00 -5.46
N ALA A 40 -0.26 8.39 -6.33
CA ALA A 40 0.01 8.22 -7.75
C ALA A 40 -1.14 8.80 -8.57
N ALA A 41 -0.84 9.42 -9.70
CA ALA A 41 -1.83 9.96 -10.63
C ALA A 41 -1.20 10.10 -12.03
N TYR A 42 -1.11 11.31 -12.57
CA TYR A 42 -0.45 11.58 -13.85
C TYR A 42 1.06 11.33 -13.76
N LYS A 43 1.67 11.67 -12.64
CA LYS A 43 3.05 11.27 -12.35
C LYS A 43 3.08 9.86 -11.76
N SER A 44 4.21 9.17 -11.96
CA SER A 44 4.50 7.91 -11.29
C SER A 44 4.32 8.01 -9.77
N ARG A 45 4.71 9.16 -9.19
CA ARG A 45 4.36 9.59 -7.83
C ARG A 45 4.08 11.10 -7.84
N GLU A 46 2.89 11.49 -7.37
CA GLU A 46 2.60 12.90 -7.07
C GLU A 46 3.31 13.33 -5.79
N TRP A 47 3.45 12.38 -4.85
CA TRP A 47 4.35 12.48 -3.71
C TRP A 47 4.74 11.10 -3.21
N VAL A 48 5.89 11.04 -2.54
CA VAL A 48 6.43 9.84 -1.90
C VAL A 48 6.33 10.00 -0.39
N ALA A 49 5.82 8.97 0.30
CA ALA A 49 5.74 8.95 1.74
C ALA A 49 7.13 9.02 2.37
N ASN A 50 7.37 10.07 3.14
CA ASN A 50 8.61 10.28 3.90
C ASN A 50 8.34 11.18 5.12
N PRO A 51 9.23 11.21 6.14
CA PRO A 51 8.98 11.95 7.37
C PRO A 51 8.85 13.48 7.18
N SER A 52 9.40 14.02 6.10
CA SER A 52 9.44 15.48 5.86
C SER A 52 8.30 16.00 4.98
N VAL A 53 7.55 15.11 4.31
CA VAL A 53 6.52 15.55 3.35
C VAL A 53 5.25 15.97 4.09
N ASN A 54 4.81 17.20 3.86
CA ASN A 54 3.57 17.71 4.41
C ASN A 54 2.39 17.39 3.46
N ARG A 55 2.07 16.10 3.36
CA ARG A 55 0.94 15.56 2.59
C ARG A 55 0.15 14.60 3.45
N VAL A 56 -1.14 14.51 3.19
CA VAL A 56 -2.08 13.61 3.88
C VAL A 56 -2.79 12.72 2.87
N THR A 57 -3.28 11.58 3.34
CA THR A 57 -4.18 10.72 2.58
C THR A 57 -5.52 11.42 2.34
N GLY A 58 -6.20 11.05 1.27
CA GLY A 58 -7.48 11.62 0.86
C GLY A 58 -8.33 10.60 0.11
N LEU A 59 -9.63 10.87 0.08
CA LEU A 59 -10.58 10.11 -0.75
C LEU A 59 -10.52 10.60 -2.20
N ASN A 60 -10.99 9.73 -3.09
CA ASN A 60 -10.97 9.86 -4.54
C ASN A 60 -9.55 10.03 -5.10
N GLN A 61 -8.61 9.26 -4.55
CA GLN A 61 -7.20 9.30 -4.90
C GLN A 61 -6.61 7.89 -5.04
N ALA A 62 -5.65 7.74 -5.95
CA ALA A 62 -4.90 6.52 -6.12
C ALA A 62 -3.58 6.56 -5.36
N TYR A 63 -3.20 5.41 -4.79
CA TYR A 63 -1.97 5.24 -4.04
C TYR A 63 -1.27 3.97 -4.46
N ALA A 64 0.01 4.09 -4.81
CA ALA A 64 0.85 2.94 -5.07
C ALA A 64 1.71 2.68 -3.82
N TRP A 65 1.51 1.51 -3.20
CA TRP A 65 2.30 1.06 -2.05
C TRP A 65 3.11 -0.15 -2.46
N ASN A 66 4.41 -0.12 -2.16
CA ASN A 66 5.37 -1.02 -2.78
C ASN A 66 6.43 -1.55 -1.79
N PRO A 67 6.01 -2.22 -0.70
CA PRO A 67 6.91 -2.84 0.24
C PRO A 67 7.87 -3.81 -0.44
N SER A 68 9.15 -3.66 -0.12
CA SER A 68 10.27 -4.46 -0.62
C SER A 68 11.22 -4.89 0.49
N VAL A 69 11.80 -6.07 0.35
CA VAL A 69 13.02 -6.50 1.05
C VAL A 69 14.09 -6.86 0.01
N ALA A 70 15.33 -7.08 0.43
CA ALA A 70 16.38 -7.57 -0.47
C ALA A 70 15.91 -8.75 -1.35
N GLY A 71 15.89 -8.54 -2.67
CA GLY A 71 15.50 -9.55 -3.66
C GLY A 71 14.01 -9.77 -3.87
N THR A 72 13.10 -9.06 -3.17
CA THR A 72 11.65 -9.26 -3.34
C THR A 72 10.85 -7.97 -3.12
N LYS A 73 9.82 -7.75 -3.94
CA LYS A 73 8.88 -6.62 -3.80
C LYS A 73 7.45 -7.09 -4.06
N SER A 74 6.52 -6.53 -3.30
CA SER A 74 5.07 -6.64 -3.56
C SER A 74 4.54 -5.22 -3.75
N GLU A 75 3.95 -4.91 -4.91
CA GLU A 75 3.45 -3.58 -5.24
C GLU A 75 2.06 -3.69 -5.83
N ASP A 76 1.15 -2.82 -5.36
CA ASP A 76 -0.12 -2.58 -6.03
C ASP A 76 -0.53 -1.12 -5.90
N THR A 77 -1.42 -0.73 -6.80
CA THR A 77 -2.15 0.53 -6.71
C THR A 77 -3.52 0.29 -6.13
N VAL A 78 -3.89 1.12 -5.15
CA VAL A 78 -5.23 1.16 -4.59
C VAL A 78 -5.93 2.46 -4.92
N LEU A 79 -7.21 2.39 -5.24
CA LEU A 79 -8.10 3.55 -5.30
C LEU A 79 -8.80 3.69 -3.94
N CYS A 80 -8.61 4.82 -3.28
CA CYS A 80 -9.33 5.16 -2.06
C CYS A 80 -10.44 6.14 -2.44
N TYR A 81 -11.70 5.81 -2.18
CA TYR A 81 -12.86 6.62 -2.59
C TYR A 81 -14.03 6.47 -1.61
N ALA A 82 -15.01 7.37 -1.69
CA ALA A 82 -16.28 7.20 -0.96
C ALA A 82 -17.27 6.45 -1.85
N ASN A 83 -17.87 5.36 -1.35
CA ASN A 83 -18.95 4.70 -2.06
C ASN A 83 -20.23 5.54 -2.08
N ALA A 84 -21.31 5.02 -2.70
CA ALA A 84 -22.59 5.72 -2.81
C ALA A 84 -23.22 6.11 -1.46
N GLN A 85 -22.85 5.42 -0.38
CA GLN A 85 -23.30 5.67 0.99
C GLN A 85 -22.35 6.61 1.76
N GLY A 86 -21.29 7.11 1.12
CA GLY A 86 -20.28 7.96 1.73
C GLY A 86 -19.24 7.20 2.57
N ALA A 87 -19.28 5.88 2.60
CA ALA A 87 -18.31 5.08 3.35
C ALA A 87 -16.98 4.96 2.58
N PRO A 88 -15.83 5.07 3.27
CA PRO A 88 -14.53 4.96 2.62
C PRO A 88 -14.25 3.52 2.18
N VAL A 89 -13.87 3.37 0.92
CA VAL A 89 -13.48 2.11 0.28
C VAL A 89 -12.02 2.22 -0.15
N VAL A 90 -11.29 1.12 -0.01
CA VAL A 90 -9.96 0.92 -0.60
C VAL A 90 -10.04 -0.28 -1.53
N GLU A 91 -9.90 -0.03 -2.83
CA GLU A 91 -10.00 -1.04 -3.87
C GLU A 91 -8.62 -1.26 -4.50
N VAL A 92 -8.18 -2.50 -4.64
CA VAL A 92 -6.95 -2.83 -5.39
C VAL A 92 -7.30 -2.85 -6.88
N ILE A 93 -6.72 -1.94 -7.65
CA ILE A 93 -7.05 -1.76 -9.07
C ILE A 93 -6.00 -2.38 -10.01
N THR A 94 -4.98 -3.03 -9.46
CA THR A 94 -3.90 -3.70 -10.20
C THR A 94 -3.88 -5.21 -10.00
N SER A 95 -4.98 -5.79 -9.48
CA SER A 95 -5.12 -7.23 -9.32
C SER A 95 -5.03 -7.95 -10.67
N SER A 96 -4.28 -9.06 -10.71
CA SER A 96 -4.16 -9.91 -11.89
C SER A 96 -4.97 -11.21 -11.67
N PRO A 97 -6.09 -11.44 -12.38
CA PRO A 97 -7.01 -12.56 -12.10
C PRO A 97 -6.38 -13.95 -12.17
N GLU A 98 -5.39 -14.15 -13.04
CA GLU A 98 -4.70 -15.44 -13.22
C GLU A 98 -3.52 -15.63 -12.25
N TRP A 99 -3.20 -14.63 -11.44
CA TRP A 99 -2.11 -14.70 -10.48
C TRP A 99 -2.63 -15.17 -9.12
N PRO A 100 -1.95 -16.10 -8.43
CA PRO A 100 -2.40 -16.54 -7.12
C PRO A 100 -2.33 -15.38 -6.12
N VAL A 101 -3.31 -15.33 -5.21
CA VAL A 101 -3.40 -14.30 -4.17
C VAL A 101 -3.42 -14.91 -2.78
N ILE A 102 -2.90 -14.18 -1.80
CA ILE A 102 -3.08 -14.42 -0.38
C ILE A 102 -3.87 -13.25 0.23
N GLU A 103 -4.88 -13.57 1.02
CA GLU A 103 -5.72 -12.56 1.67
C GLU A 103 -5.12 -12.13 3.02
N HIS A 104 -5.13 -10.83 3.28
CA HIS A 104 -4.72 -10.25 4.54
C HIS A 104 -5.84 -9.35 5.09
N THR A 105 -6.26 -9.63 6.32
CA THR A 105 -7.27 -8.83 7.02
C THR A 105 -6.60 -7.90 8.03
N ILE A 106 -6.89 -6.60 7.93
CA ILE A 106 -6.44 -5.55 8.84
C ILE A 106 -7.66 -4.79 9.33
N GLY A 107 -8.06 -5.02 10.58
CA GLY A 107 -9.35 -4.57 11.11
C GLY A 107 -10.49 -5.24 10.35
N ASP A 108 -11.34 -4.44 9.73
CA ASP A 108 -12.48 -4.84 8.90
C ASP A 108 -12.19 -4.84 7.38
N VAL A 109 -10.94 -4.58 6.97
CA VAL A 109 -10.55 -4.64 5.54
C VAL A 109 -9.81 -5.92 5.25
N THR A 110 -10.28 -6.67 4.25
CA THR A 110 -9.51 -7.75 3.63
C THR A 110 -8.95 -7.29 2.29
N ILE A 111 -7.65 -7.50 2.08
CA ILE A 111 -6.96 -7.16 0.83
C ILE A 111 -6.24 -8.41 0.31
N GLY A 112 -6.51 -8.77 -0.96
CA GLY A 112 -5.72 -9.75 -1.69
C GLY A 112 -4.37 -9.17 -2.11
N ARG A 113 -3.28 -9.87 -1.80
CA ARG A 113 -1.92 -9.57 -2.27
C ARG A 113 -1.46 -10.67 -3.21
N PRO A 114 -0.70 -10.38 -4.27
CA PRO A 114 -0.10 -11.42 -5.10
C PRO A 114 0.83 -12.29 -4.24
N THR A 115 0.67 -13.62 -4.35
CA THR A 115 1.58 -14.59 -3.75
C THR A 115 2.53 -15.16 -4.80
N ILE A 116 3.36 -16.12 -4.41
CA ILE A 116 4.30 -16.80 -5.30
C ILE A 116 3.52 -17.68 -6.28
N LEU A 117 3.77 -17.50 -7.58
CA LEU A 117 3.30 -18.43 -8.61
C LEU A 117 4.24 -19.64 -8.67
N HIS A 118 3.68 -20.83 -8.42
CA HIS A 118 4.39 -22.10 -8.57
C HIS A 118 4.02 -22.71 -9.93
N LEU A 119 4.99 -22.80 -10.84
CA LEU A 119 4.81 -23.47 -12.13
C LEU A 119 4.98 -24.99 -11.95
N GLN A 120 4.08 -25.78 -12.54
CA GLN A 120 4.27 -27.23 -12.62
C GLN A 120 5.24 -27.50 -13.78
N TYR A 121 6.37 -28.12 -13.47
CA TYR A 121 7.33 -28.64 -14.43
C TYR A 121 7.15 -30.14 -14.59
#